data_AF-A0A3N5JDL6-F1
#
_entry.id   AF-A0A3N5JDL6-F1
#
_cell.length_a   1.000
_cell.length_b   1.000
_cell.length_c   1.000
_cell.angle_alpha   90.00
_cell.angle_beta   90.00
_cell.angle_gamma   90.00
#
_symmetry.space_group_name_H-M   'P 1'
#
loop_
_entity.id
_entity.type
_entity.pdbx_description
1 polymer ?
#
loop_
_entity_poly.entity_id
_entity_poly.type
_entity_poly.pdbx_seq_one_letter_code
_entity_poly.pdbx_strand_id
1 'polypeptide(L)'
;RRVRVFTTRPDTSFGMTYAVLAPEHPLVPEITRPERRAAVERFVAQAKLATEEARLAVDGGLEKRGVFTGAYLLNPFTGKPVPLYLADYVLMGYGTGAIMAVPGQDRRDWDFAVSHGLPIVRTVAPPAGWDGGPWLEDGPAINSEWLNGLDVAAAKEKAIQWLVEQGIGERKVNYRLRDWGVSRQRYWGCPIPVIYCSACGALPVPEADLPVVLPEDVTFMGVQSPIKVDPEWRKTTCPGCGGPAERETDTFDTFMESSWYYARYCCPGAHRQLDERADYWLPIDQYIGGIEHAILHLMYFRFYHKLMRDAGMVKTAEPATRLLCQGMVVADTFYRKDAEGKFHWINPADVEVERDARGKAVAARQRADGAPVEFGGVEKMSKSKNNGVDPHRLVDRYGADTVRLFSVSDSPPHQSLEWSESGVEGASRFLRRVWSQVLAHVEGGPCGAPDPAALDDEQREVRRLVHDTIAKVSDDVSRRYTFNTAIAAIMELSNRLSRFSRDDAQSRAVAREAWLAIVRMLAPITPHICEELWAQLDGAGPLYRAAWPSVDESARERLRVTLVVQVNGKLRARLELEPGASQEQALARAVTIDNVRRHMDGKAVRKVIHVPDRLLNIVVG
;
A
#
# COMPACT_ATOMS: atom_id res chain seq x y z
N ARG A 1 27.58 -28.94 -27.29
CA ARG A 1 27.06 -28.58 -25.94
C ARG A 1 25.57 -28.27 -26.10
N ARG A 2 24.74 -28.45 -25.07
CA ARG A 2 23.33 -28.01 -25.07
C ARG A 2 23.18 -26.87 -24.08
N VAL A 3 22.40 -25.85 -24.43
CA VAL A 3 22.04 -24.73 -23.55
C VAL A 3 20.55 -24.86 -23.26
N ARG A 4 20.17 -24.97 -21.98
CA ARG A 4 18.77 -25.00 -21.57
C ARG A 4 18.28 -23.57 -21.34
N VAL A 5 17.09 -23.25 -21.81
CA VAL A 5 16.43 -21.95 -21.60
C VAL A 5 15.07 -22.16 -20.95
N PHE A 6 14.54 -21.12 -20.31
CA PHE A 6 13.15 -21.05 -19.88
C PHE A 6 12.43 -19.97 -20.69
N THR A 7 11.22 -20.26 -21.18
CA THR A 7 10.37 -19.28 -21.87
C THR A 7 8.90 -19.50 -21.54
N THR A 8 8.15 -18.41 -21.40
CA THR A 8 6.68 -18.42 -21.31
C THR A 8 6.01 -18.27 -22.68
N ARG A 9 6.82 -18.09 -23.73
CA ARG A 9 6.43 -17.90 -25.13
C ARG A 9 7.08 -18.93 -26.06
N PRO A 10 6.89 -20.25 -25.84
CA PRO A 10 7.43 -21.26 -26.76
C PRO A 10 6.82 -21.17 -28.17
N ASP A 11 5.63 -20.56 -28.30
CA ASP A 11 4.98 -20.25 -29.57
C ASP A 11 5.82 -19.36 -30.50
N THR A 12 6.74 -18.56 -29.96
CA THR A 12 7.53 -17.58 -30.71
C THR A 12 8.92 -18.09 -31.09
N SER A 13 9.25 -19.35 -30.78
CA SER A 13 10.61 -19.89 -30.89
C SER A 13 11.18 -19.91 -32.32
N PHE A 14 10.33 -19.90 -33.35
CA PHE A 14 10.77 -19.71 -34.74
C PHE A 14 11.44 -18.36 -34.98
N GLY A 15 11.07 -17.34 -34.21
CA GLY A 15 11.61 -15.99 -34.24
C GLY A 15 12.86 -15.79 -33.38
N MET A 16 13.39 -16.86 -32.78
CA MET A 16 14.65 -16.77 -32.04
C MET A 16 15.79 -16.46 -33.02
N THR A 17 16.36 -15.27 -32.90
CA THR A 17 17.44 -14.77 -33.78
C THR A 17 18.78 -14.63 -33.08
N TYR A 18 18.82 -14.71 -31.75
CA TYR A 18 20.03 -14.85 -30.93
C TYR A 18 19.69 -15.51 -29.60
N ALA A 19 20.73 -15.85 -28.84
CA ALA A 19 20.61 -16.38 -27.49
C ALA A 19 21.51 -15.60 -26.54
N VAL A 20 21.15 -15.61 -25.25
CA VAL A 20 21.90 -14.88 -24.23
C VAL A 20 22.13 -15.76 -23.01
N LEU A 21 23.35 -15.74 -22.48
CA LEU A 21 23.67 -16.29 -21.17
C LEU A 21 23.91 -15.17 -20.14
N ALA A 22 23.67 -15.50 -18.87
CA ALA A 22 24.19 -14.72 -17.76
C ALA A 22 25.73 -14.70 -17.80
N PRO A 23 26.37 -13.59 -17.39
CA PRO A 23 27.83 -13.50 -17.28
C PRO A 23 28.44 -14.58 -16.38
N GLU A 24 27.71 -15.02 -15.36
CA GLU A 24 28.14 -16.04 -14.40
C GLU A 24 27.84 -17.48 -14.86
N HIS A 25 27.26 -17.68 -16.05
CA HIS A 25 26.80 -18.99 -16.48
C HIS A 25 27.99 -19.97 -16.63
N PRO A 26 27.92 -21.21 -16.07
CA PRO A 26 29.06 -22.13 -16.04
C PRO A 26 29.64 -22.50 -17.40
N LEU A 27 28.84 -22.44 -18.47
CA LEU A 27 29.30 -22.69 -19.84
C LEU A 27 30.16 -21.56 -20.43
N VAL A 28 30.17 -20.35 -19.87
CA VAL A 28 30.89 -19.19 -20.45
C VAL A 28 32.36 -19.52 -20.72
N PRO A 29 33.17 -20.03 -19.76
CA PRO A 29 34.57 -20.34 -20.01
C PRO A 29 34.81 -21.39 -21.10
N GLU A 30 33.84 -22.30 -21.30
CA GLU A 30 33.92 -23.43 -22.24
C GLU A 30 33.55 -23.05 -23.68
N ILE A 31 32.60 -22.13 -23.85
CA ILE A 31 32.04 -21.80 -25.17
C ILE A 31 32.66 -20.56 -25.80
N THR A 32 33.26 -19.67 -24.99
CA THR A 32 33.90 -18.45 -25.49
C THR A 32 35.05 -18.77 -26.42
N ARG A 33 34.99 -18.23 -27.65
CA ARG A 33 36.04 -18.41 -28.65
C ARG A 33 37.31 -17.63 -28.26
N PRO A 34 38.51 -18.14 -28.58
CA PRO A 34 39.77 -17.51 -28.21
C PRO A 34 39.84 -16.01 -28.57
N GLU A 35 39.37 -15.65 -29.76
CA GLU A 35 39.36 -14.28 -30.29
C GLU A 35 38.41 -13.32 -29.55
N ARG A 36 37.48 -13.84 -28.72
CA ARG A 36 36.56 -13.03 -27.89
C ARG A 36 36.86 -13.09 -26.40
N ARG A 37 37.81 -13.92 -25.96
CA ARG A 37 38.09 -14.19 -24.54
C ARG A 37 38.36 -12.93 -23.72
N ALA A 38 39.26 -12.07 -24.17
CA ALA A 38 39.62 -10.84 -23.46
C ALA A 38 38.48 -9.81 -23.33
N ALA A 39 37.52 -9.82 -24.26
CA ALA A 39 36.34 -8.95 -24.19
C ALA A 39 35.29 -9.54 -23.22
N VAL A 40 35.07 -10.86 -23.31
CA VAL A 40 34.16 -11.59 -22.42
C VAL A 40 34.61 -11.52 -20.96
N GLU A 41 35.88 -11.78 -20.67
CA GLU A 41 36.40 -11.75 -19.29
C GLU A 41 36.28 -10.35 -18.66
N ARG A 42 36.52 -9.28 -19.44
CA ARG A 42 36.26 -7.90 -18.99
C ARG A 42 34.79 -7.67 -18.67
N PHE A 43 33.89 -8.10 -19.54
CA PHE A 43 32.45 -7.95 -19.33
C PHE A 43 31.97 -8.71 -18.09
N VAL A 44 32.44 -9.94 -17.90
CA VAL A 44 32.11 -10.75 -16.70
C VAL A 44 32.64 -10.08 -15.43
N ALA A 45 33.87 -9.55 -15.45
CA ALA A 45 34.43 -8.82 -14.31
C ALA A 45 33.61 -7.56 -13.98
N GLN A 46 33.19 -6.80 -14.99
CA GLN A 46 32.35 -5.63 -14.81
C GLN A 46 30.96 -6.00 -14.24
N ALA A 47 30.32 -7.04 -14.79
CA ALA A 47 29.01 -7.49 -14.34
C ALA A 47 29.01 -7.93 -12.87
N LYS A 48 30.11 -8.52 -12.38
CA LYS A 48 30.29 -8.93 -10.98
C LYS A 48 30.37 -7.76 -9.99
N LEU A 49 30.72 -6.56 -10.46
CA LEU A 49 30.77 -5.36 -9.62
C LEU A 49 29.40 -4.70 -9.44
N ALA A 50 28.43 -5.05 -10.30
CA ALA A 50 27.10 -4.50 -10.27
C ALA A 50 26.15 -5.42 -9.48
N THR A 51 25.26 -4.82 -8.69
CA THR A 51 24.15 -5.55 -8.06
C THR A 51 23.16 -6.00 -9.14
N GLU A 52 22.37 -7.04 -8.86
CA GLU A 52 21.30 -7.47 -9.79
C GLU A 52 20.31 -6.33 -10.08
N GLU A 53 20.01 -5.49 -9.08
CA GLU A 53 19.15 -4.32 -9.23
C GLU A 53 19.75 -3.31 -10.21
N ALA A 54 21.03 -2.99 -10.07
CA ALA A 54 21.74 -2.11 -11.00
C ALA A 54 21.77 -2.70 -12.41
N ARG A 55 21.92 -4.02 -12.53
CA ARG A 55 21.88 -4.74 -13.82
C ARG A 55 20.49 -4.77 -14.44
N LEU A 56 19.42 -4.71 -13.65
CA LEU A 56 18.05 -4.65 -14.16
C LEU A 56 17.56 -3.22 -14.40
N ALA A 57 18.28 -2.20 -13.91
CA ALA A 57 17.98 -0.81 -14.20
C ALA A 57 18.06 -0.52 -15.71
N VAL A 58 17.31 0.48 -16.16
CA VAL A 58 17.24 0.91 -17.57
C VAL A 58 18.37 1.89 -17.89
N ASP A 59 19.25 2.19 -16.93
CA ASP A 59 20.31 3.18 -17.07
C ASP A 59 21.51 2.64 -17.87
N GLY A 60 22.00 3.43 -18.82
CA GLY A 60 23.17 3.12 -19.66
C GLY A 60 22.85 2.73 -21.10
N GLY A 61 23.81 2.92 -22.01
CA GLY A 61 23.68 2.57 -23.43
C GLY A 61 23.63 1.05 -23.65
N LEU A 62 22.60 0.56 -24.35
CA LEU A 62 22.37 -0.87 -24.61
C LEU A 62 23.54 -1.54 -25.33
N GLU A 63 24.34 -0.80 -26.12
CA GLU A 63 25.54 -1.35 -26.77
C GLU A 63 26.65 -1.78 -25.79
N LYS A 64 26.61 -1.29 -24.54
CA LYS A 64 27.58 -1.65 -23.48
C LYS A 64 27.10 -2.78 -22.58
N ARG A 65 25.87 -3.26 -22.79
CA ARG A 65 25.18 -4.22 -21.90
C ARG A 65 25.31 -5.67 -22.33
N GLY A 66 26.02 -5.95 -23.43
CA GLY A 66 26.30 -7.32 -23.85
C GLY A 66 27.57 -7.48 -24.66
N VAL A 67 28.02 -8.72 -24.76
CA VAL A 67 29.23 -9.09 -25.50
C VAL A 67 29.01 -10.39 -26.28
N PHE A 68 29.41 -10.39 -27.55
CA PHE A 68 29.34 -11.58 -28.39
C PHE A 68 30.45 -12.57 -28.01
N THR A 69 30.06 -13.81 -27.71
CA THR A 69 30.99 -14.86 -27.26
C THR A 69 31.85 -15.46 -28.38
N GLY A 70 31.51 -15.20 -29.65
CA GLY A 70 32.09 -15.88 -30.81
C GLY A 70 31.43 -17.24 -31.11
N ALA A 71 30.55 -17.72 -30.22
CA ALA A 71 29.84 -18.97 -30.40
C ALA A 71 28.45 -18.76 -31.03
N TYR A 72 27.95 -19.82 -31.66
CA TYR A 72 26.61 -19.90 -32.21
C TYR A 72 25.89 -21.11 -31.62
N LEU A 73 24.58 -21.00 -31.48
CA LEU A 73 23.67 -22.10 -31.16
C LEU A 73 22.80 -22.39 -32.39
N LEU A 74 22.20 -23.58 -32.45
CA LEU A 74 21.18 -23.88 -33.45
C LEU A 74 19.81 -23.64 -32.83
N ASN A 75 18.96 -22.87 -33.50
CA ASN A 75 17.55 -22.78 -33.13
C ASN A 75 16.88 -24.12 -33.48
N PRO A 76 16.32 -24.86 -32.50
CA PRO A 76 15.78 -26.20 -32.76
C PRO A 76 14.58 -26.20 -33.72
N PHE A 77 13.83 -25.10 -33.82
CA PHE A 77 12.65 -25.01 -34.69
C PHE A 77 13.01 -24.79 -36.17
N THR A 78 14.11 -24.07 -36.43
CA THR A 78 14.50 -23.69 -37.81
C THR A 78 15.78 -24.36 -38.29
N GLY A 79 16.55 -24.96 -37.39
CA GLY A 79 17.90 -25.47 -37.66
C GLY A 79 18.94 -24.38 -37.97
N LYS A 80 18.58 -23.09 -37.92
CA LYS A 80 19.48 -21.99 -38.27
C LYS A 80 20.45 -21.64 -37.14
N PRO A 81 21.71 -21.27 -37.46
CA PRO A 81 22.64 -20.78 -36.46
C PRO A 81 22.24 -19.38 -35.97
N VAL A 82 22.29 -19.18 -34.67
CA VAL A 82 22.01 -17.90 -34.00
C VAL A 82 23.18 -17.53 -33.08
N PRO A 83 23.64 -16.27 -33.06
CA PRO A 83 24.78 -15.87 -32.25
C PRO A 83 24.46 -15.94 -30.76
N LEU A 84 25.47 -16.30 -29.96
CA LEU A 84 25.38 -16.38 -28.51
C LEU A 84 26.08 -15.18 -27.85
N TYR A 85 25.31 -14.40 -27.11
CA TYR A 85 25.78 -13.25 -26.35
C TYR A 85 25.82 -13.54 -24.85
N LEU A 86 26.59 -12.74 -24.11
CA LEU A 86 26.35 -12.51 -22.69
C LEU A 86 25.64 -11.17 -22.55
N ALA A 87 24.73 -11.04 -21.59
CA ALA A 87 24.15 -9.75 -21.23
C ALA A 87 23.91 -9.63 -19.73
N ASP A 88 24.06 -8.41 -19.20
CA ASP A 88 23.95 -8.14 -17.77
C ASP A 88 22.52 -8.33 -17.24
N TYR A 89 21.48 -8.13 -18.05
CA TYR A 89 20.09 -8.30 -17.63
C TYR A 89 19.63 -9.77 -17.52
N VAL A 90 20.44 -10.73 -17.97
CA VAL A 90 20.18 -12.17 -17.79
C VAL A 90 20.81 -12.61 -16.48
N LEU A 91 19.99 -13.07 -15.54
CA LEU A 91 20.40 -13.41 -14.18
C LEU A 91 20.51 -14.92 -14.01
N MET A 92 21.62 -15.39 -13.44
CA MET A 92 21.84 -16.82 -13.18
C MET A 92 20.81 -17.39 -12.19
N GLY A 93 20.37 -16.57 -11.22
CA GLY A 93 19.36 -16.95 -10.23
C GLY A 93 17.91 -16.92 -10.74
N TYR A 94 17.66 -16.74 -12.04
CA TYR A 94 16.31 -16.76 -12.62
C TYR A 94 16.23 -17.69 -13.84
N GLY A 95 15.31 -18.65 -13.79
CA GLY A 95 15.16 -19.66 -14.84
C GLY A 95 16.40 -20.55 -14.91
N THR A 96 17.07 -20.58 -16.06
CA THR A 96 18.29 -21.38 -16.29
C THR A 96 19.56 -20.53 -16.40
N GLY A 97 19.47 -19.20 -16.18
CA GLY A 97 20.57 -18.28 -16.48
C GLY A 97 20.84 -18.12 -17.98
N ALA A 98 19.89 -18.53 -18.82
CA ALA A 98 19.97 -18.42 -20.27
C ALA A 98 18.57 -18.18 -20.87
N ILE A 99 18.50 -17.39 -21.94
CA ILE A 99 17.27 -17.10 -22.66
C ILE A 99 17.43 -17.33 -24.17
N MET A 100 16.33 -17.72 -24.81
CA MET A 100 16.16 -17.50 -26.24
C MET A 100 15.65 -16.08 -26.42
N ALA A 101 16.23 -15.31 -27.34
CA ALA A 101 15.79 -13.95 -27.57
C ALA A 101 14.95 -13.88 -28.84
N VAL A 102 13.73 -13.33 -28.72
CA VAL A 102 12.76 -13.21 -29.82
C VAL A 102 12.37 -11.73 -29.99
N PRO A 103 13.20 -10.94 -30.69
CA PRO A 103 13.00 -9.49 -30.85
C PRO A 103 11.62 -9.10 -31.35
N GLY A 104 11.00 -9.90 -32.21
CA GLY A 104 9.67 -9.59 -32.73
C GLY A 104 8.57 -9.55 -31.67
N GLN A 105 8.78 -10.18 -30.51
CA GLN A 105 7.77 -10.44 -29.48
C GLN A 105 8.21 -10.07 -28.05
N ASP A 106 9.41 -9.50 -27.84
CA ASP A 106 9.86 -8.99 -26.53
C ASP A 106 10.58 -7.64 -26.72
N ARG A 107 10.26 -6.66 -25.86
CA ARG A 107 10.81 -5.30 -25.93
C ARG A 107 12.31 -5.25 -25.64
N ARG A 108 12.78 -5.94 -24.60
CA ARG A 108 14.21 -5.94 -24.25
C ARG A 108 15.01 -6.64 -25.33
N ASP A 109 14.47 -7.73 -25.87
CA ASP A 109 15.12 -8.45 -26.96
C ASP A 109 15.19 -7.59 -28.23
N TRP A 110 14.13 -6.82 -28.52
CA TRP A 110 14.09 -5.84 -29.61
C TRP A 110 15.16 -4.77 -29.45
N ASP A 111 15.19 -4.12 -28.30
CA ASP A 111 16.09 -2.99 -28.07
C ASP A 111 17.56 -3.44 -28.14
N PHE A 112 17.88 -4.61 -27.58
CA PHE A 112 19.20 -5.23 -27.70
C PHE A 112 19.54 -5.63 -29.14
N ALA A 113 18.57 -6.17 -29.89
CA ALA A 113 18.78 -6.53 -31.29
C ALA A 113 19.08 -5.31 -32.16
N VAL A 114 18.35 -4.21 -31.97
CA VAL A 114 18.58 -2.95 -32.67
C VAL A 114 19.98 -2.40 -32.35
N SER A 115 20.37 -2.38 -31.07
CA SER A 115 21.68 -1.84 -30.67
C SER A 115 22.88 -2.67 -31.15
N HIS A 116 22.67 -3.97 -31.42
CA HIS A 116 23.73 -4.89 -31.87
C HIS A 116 23.61 -5.30 -33.34
N GLY A 117 22.67 -4.72 -34.09
CA GLY A 117 22.45 -5.05 -35.51
C GLY A 117 22.03 -6.50 -35.74
N LEU A 118 21.28 -7.10 -34.80
CA LEU A 118 20.83 -8.49 -34.89
C LEU A 118 19.53 -8.62 -35.69
N PRO A 119 19.29 -9.78 -36.34
CA PRO A 119 18.06 -9.99 -37.08
C PRO A 119 16.82 -9.91 -36.19
N ILE A 120 15.72 -9.42 -36.75
CA ILE A 120 14.43 -9.32 -36.07
C ILE A 120 13.41 -10.07 -36.93
N VAL A 121 12.84 -11.13 -36.37
CA VAL A 121 11.79 -11.93 -37.01
C VAL A 121 10.53 -11.86 -36.15
N ARG A 122 9.43 -11.44 -36.76
CA ARG A 122 8.12 -11.40 -36.10
C ARG A 122 7.40 -12.72 -36.32
N THR A 123 6.94 -13.35 -35.24
CA THR A 123 6.19 -14.62 -35.28
C THR A 123 4.70 -14.49 -34.96
N VAL A 124 4.24 -13.30 -34.58
CA VAL A 124 2.83 -13.00 -34.29
C VAL A 124 2.38 -11.84 -35.16
N ALA A 125 1.26 -11.98 -35.86
CA ALA A 125 0.74 -10.92 -36.73
C ALA A 125 0.21 -9.75 -35.88
N PRO A 126 0.67 -8.51 -36.14
CA PRO A 126 0.06 -7.32 -35.56
C PRO A 126 -1.23 -6.95 -36.31
N PRO A 127 -2.07 -6.05 -35.77
CA PRO A 127 -3.22 -5.50 -36.48
C PRO A 127 -2.79 -4.75 -37.75
N ALA A 128 -3.73 -4.60 -38.68
CA ALA A 128 -3.51 -3.83 -39.91
C ALA A 128 -3.13 -2.38 -39.58
N GLY A 129 -2.10 -1.85 -40.27
CA GLY A 129 -1.62 -0.48 -40.07
C GLY A 129 -0.59 -0.30 -38.95
N TRP A 130 -0.10 -1.38 -38.33
CA TRP A 130 0.97 -1.31 -37.33
C TRP A 130 2.31 -0.89 -37.96
N ASP A 131 2.93 0.16 -37.40
CA ASP A 131 4.00 0.93 -38.03
C ASP A 131 5.41 0.62 -37.50
N GLY A 132 5.58 -0.21 -36.46
CA GLY A 132 6.92 -0.66 -36.07
C GLY A 132 7.05 -1.26 -34.67
N GLY A 133 8.24 -1.76 -34.35
CA GLY A 133 8.54 -2.33 -33.03
C GLY A 133 8.09 -3.78 -32.81
N PRO A 134 8.35 -4.31 -31.61
CA PRO A 134 7.90 -5.63 -31.18
C PRO A 134 6.38 -5.63 -30.96
N TRP A 135 5.72 -6.72 -31.34
CA TRP A 135 4.29 -6.93 -31.05
C TRP A 135 4.17 -7.88 -29.86
N LEU A 136 3.70 -7.37 -28.73
CA LEU A 136 3.66 -8.09 -27.45
C LEU A 136 2.32 -8.76 -27.18
N GLU A 137 1.27 -8.29 -27.83
CA GLU A 137 -0.10 -8.77 -27.67
C GLU A 137 -0.38 -10.04 -28.50
N ASP A 138 -1.61 -10.53 -28.39
CA ASP A 138 -2.07 -11.70 -29.12
C ASP A 138 -2.30 -11.42 -30.61
N GLY A 139 -2.19 -12.48 -31.40
CA GLY A 139 -2.42 -12.48 -32.84
C GLY A 139 -2.15 -13.88 -33.40
N PRO A 140 -2.58 -14.16 -34.65
CA PRO A 140 -2.27 -15.44 -35.28
C PRO A 140 -0.76 -15.56 -35.53
N ALA A 141 -0.24 -16.77 -35.34
CA ALA A 141 1.16 -17.07 -35.62
C ALA A 141 1.47 -16.91 -37.12
N ILE A 142 2.63 -16.32 -37.42
CA ILE A 142 3.17 -16.09 -38.75
C ILE A 142 4.65 -16.45 -38.77
N ASN A 143 5.25 -16.64 -39.94
CA ASN A 143 6.68 -16.98 -40.10
C ASN A 143 7.15 -18.16 -39.22
N SER A 144 6.24 -19.08 -38.89
CA SER A 144 6.44 -20.14 -37.90
C SER A 144 6.00 -21.52 -38.42
N GLU A 145 6.08 -21.71 -39.74
CA GLU A 145 5.78 -22.97 -40.44
C GLU A 145 4.49 -23.66 -39.94
N TRP A 146 4.63 -24.79 -39.23
CA TRP A 146 3.54 -25.61 -38.72
C TRP A 146 2.75 -24.98 -37.57
N LEU A 147 3.14 -23.80 -37.10
CA LEU A 147 2.35 -22.96 -36.20
C LEU A 147 1.50 -21.92 -36.93
N ASN A 148 1.76 -21.62 -38.21
CA ASN A 148 1.10 -20.52 -38.92
C ASN A 148 -0.43 -20.60 -38.84
N GLY A 149 -1.08 -19.47 -38.56
CA GLY A 149 -2.53 -19.33 -38.47
C GLY A 149 -3.14 -19.73 -37.12
N LEU A 150 -2.38 -20.42 -36.24
CA LEU A 150 -2.85 -20.73 -34.89
C LEU A 150 -2.89 -19.48 -34.01
N ASP A 151 -3.84 -19.42 -33.09
CA ASP A 151 -3.81 -18.46 -31.99
C ASP A 151 -2.69 -18.80 -30.98
N VAL A 152 -2.39 -17.87 -30.09
CA VAL A 152 -1.27 -17.99 -29.12
C VAL A 152 -1.41 -19.22 -28.22
N ALA A 153 -2.63 -19.56 -27.77
CA ALA A 153 -2.85 -20.68 -26.86
C ALA A 153 -2.60 -22.02 -27.57
N ALA A 154 -3.19 -22.21 -28.75
CA ALA A 154 -2.99 -23.40 -29.56
C ALA A 154 -1.54 -23.51 -30.05
N ALA A 155 -0.89 -22.39 -30.40
CA ALA A 155 0.49 -22.36 -30.82
C ALA A 155 1.45 -22.76 -29.68
N LYS A 156 1.22 -22.26 -28.46
CA LYS A 156 2.01 -22.66 -27.28
C LYS A 156 1.88 -24.16 -27.03
N GLU A 157 0.66 -24.68 -27.02
CA GLU A 157 0.39 -26.08 -26.76
C GLU A 157 1.10 -26.98 -27.78
N LYS A 158 0.96 -26.67 -29.06
CA LYS A 158 1.60 -27.41 -30.16
C LYS A 158 3.13 -27.31 -30.11
N ALA A 159 3.68 -26.12 -29.83
CA ALA A 159 5.12 -25.92 -29.71
C ALA A 159 5.72 -26.73 -28.55
N ILE A 160 5.05 -26.74 -27.41
CA ILE A 160 5.46 -27.51 -26.23
C ILE A 160 5.39 -29.02 -26.52
N GLN A 161 4.28 -29.49 -27.09
CA GLN A 161 4.12 -30.90 -27.45
C GLN A 161 5.25 -31.36 -28.39
N TRP A 162 5.54 -30.56 -29.43
CA TRP A 162 6.63 -30.85 -30.35
C TRP A 162 7.99 -30.93 -29.63
N LEU A 163 8.31 -29.97 -28.75
CA LEU A 163 9.57 -29.98 -27.98
C LEU A 163 9.72 -31.24 -27.11
N VAL A 164 8.62 -31.72 -26.52
CA VAL A 164 8.57 -32.94 -25.70
C VAL A 164 8.76 -34.19 -26.57
N GLU A 165 8.04 -34.29 -27.69
CA GLU A 165 8.16 -35.42 -28.63
C GLU A 165 9.57 -35.55 -29.21
N GLN A 166 10.25 -34.42 -29.45
CA GLN A 166 11.65 -34.39 -29.90
C GLN A 166 12.66 -34.71 -28.78
N GLY A 167 12.24 -34.81 -27.52
CA GLY A 167 13.13 -35.05 -26.38
C GLY A 167 14.09 -33.90 -26.08
N ILE A 168 13.75 -32.66 -26.46
CA ILE A 168 14.59 -31.46 -26.30
C ILE A 168 13.94 -30.38 -25.41
N GLY A 169 12.75 -30.63 -24.86
CA GLY A 169 12.10 -29.75 -23.90
C GLY A 169 11.09 -30.48 -23.01
N GLU A 170 10.68 -29.80 -21.94
CA GLU A 170 9.68 -30.28 -20.98
C GLU A 170 8.79 -29.12 -20.53
N ARG A 171 7.56 -29.42 -20.09
CA ARG A 171 6.72 -28.41 -19.43
C ARG A 171 7.30 -28.06 -18.08
N LYS A 172 7.43 -26.77 -17.80
CA LYS A 172 7.92 -26.29 -16.51
C LYS A 172 7.14 -25.09 -16.03
N VAL A 173 6.67 -25.15 -14.79
CA VAL A 173 6.22 -23.97 -14.04
C VAL A 173 7.44 -23.36 -13.37
N ASN A 174 7.54 -22.04 -13.43
CA ASN A 174 8.62 -21.28 -12.81
C ASN A 174 8.03 -20.09 -12.04
N TYR A 175 8.71 -19.70 -10.96
CA TYR A 175 8.31 -18.57 -10.13
C TYR A 175 9.38 -17.48 -10.21
N ARG A 176 8.94 -16.22 -10.23
CA ARG A 176 9.84 -15.08 -9.97
C ARG A 176 10.25 -15.01 -8.50
N LEU A 177 9.39 -15.49 -7.61
CA LEU A 177 9.70 -15.63 -6.19
C LEU A 177 10.91 -16.55 -6.03
N ARG A 178 11.85 -16.11 -5.19
CA ARG A 178 13.01 -16.90 -4.76
C ARG A 178 12.81 -17.34 -3.32
N ASP A 179 13.60 -18.32 -2.90
CA ASP A 179 13.67 -18.70 -1.49
C ASP A 179 14.10 -17.52 -0.62
N TRP A 180 13.62 -17.51 0.61
CA TRP A 180 13.95 -16.47 1.57
C TRP A 180 15.32 -16.73 2.19
N GLY A 181 16.32 -15.94 1.79
CA GLY A 181 17.62 -15.92 2.44
C GLY A 181 17.54 -15.24 3.81
N VAL A 182 17.50 -16.04 4.88
CA VAL A 182 17.30 -15.57 6.26
C VAL A 182 18.60 -15.20 6.98
N SER A 183 19.78 -15.56 6.48
CA SER A 183 21.04 -15.28 7.17
C SER A 183 21.51 -13.83 6.97
N ARG A 184 21.99 -13.20 8.05
CA ARG A 184 22.57 -11.86 8.05
C ARG A 184 23.91 -11.86 8.76
N GLN A 185 24.94 -11.30 8.12
CA GLN A 185 26.27 -11.09 8.72
C GLN A 185 26.27 -9.83 9.61
N ARG A 186 25.30 -9.76 10.53
CA ARG A 186 25.07 -8.66 11.48
C ARG A 186 24.92 -9.23 12.87
N TYR A 187 25.28 -8.43 13.87
CA TYR A 187 25.20 -8.83 15.27
C TYR A 187 23.79 -8.72 15.86
N TRP A 188 23.09 -7.62 15.60
CA TRP A 188 21.82 -7.35 16.26
C TRP A 188 20.66 -8.09 15.59
N GLY A 189 20.48 -9.36 16.00
CA GLY A 189 19.42 -10.24 15.54
C GLY A 189 19.40 -11.57 16.30
N CYS A 190 18.36 -12.37 16.10
CA CYS A 190 18.26 -13.69 16.72
C CYS A 190 19.34 -14.64 16.15
N PRO A 191 20.22 -15.24 16.98
CA PRO A 191 21.23 -16.19 16.50
C PRO A 191 20.59 -17.40 15.80
N ILE A 192 21.14 -17.79 14.65
CA ILE A 192 20.64 -18.96 13.92
C ILE A 192 21.05 -20.23 14.68
N PRO A 193 20.10 -21.13 15.04
CA PRO A 193 20.39 -22.29 15.89
C PRO A 193 21.02 -23.45 15.11
N VAL A 194 22.20 -23.21 14.54
CA VAL A 194 23.01 -24.20 13.80
C VAL A 194 24.41 -24.33 14.41
N ILE A 195 24.91 -25.57 14.43
CA ILE A 195 26.26 -25.94 14.88
C ILE A 195 27.00 -26.59 13.70
N TYR A 196 28.22 -26.12 13.43
CA TYR A 196 29.12 -26.67 12.43
C TYR A 196 30.17 -27.58 13.05
N CYS A 197 30.15 -28.86 12.69
CA CYS A 197 31.14 -29.86 13.06
C CYS A 197 31.93 -30.31 11.83
N SER A 198 33.25 -30.41 11.95
CA SER A 198 34.12 -30.88 10.85
C SER A 198 33.86 -32.33 10.43
N ALA A 199 33.35 -33.16 11.34
CA ALA A 199 33.02 -34.57 11.07
C ALA A 199 31.56 -34.78 10.65
N CYS A 200 30.61 -34.07 11.27
CA CYS A 200 29.17 -34.30 11.07
C CYS A 200 28.49 -33.29 10.13
N GLY A 201 29.17 -32.19 9.76
CA GLY A 201 28.57 -31.12 8.97
C GLY A 201 27.73 -30.15 9.81
N ALA A 202 26.70 -29.56 9.19
CA ALA A 202 25.78 -28.63 9.85
C ALA A 202 24.66 -29.39 10.58
N LEU A 203 24.48 -29.10 11.87
CA LEU A 203 23.51 -29.74 12.76
C LEU A 203 22.64 -28.67 13.42
N PRO A 204 21.36 -28.93 13.71
CA PRO A 204 20.56 -28.03 14.53
C PRO A 204 21.05 -28.06 15.99
N VAL A 205 20.89 -26.94 16.69
CA VAL A 205 21.04 -26.90 18.16
C VAL A 205 19.92 -27.75 18.79
N PRO A 206 20.23 -28.63 19.77
CA PRO A 206 19.21 -29.40 20.48
C PRO A 206 18.15 -28.53 21.16
N GLU A 207 16.90 -28.99 21.22
CA GLU A 207 15.78 -28.21 21.81
C GLU A 207 16.05 -27.80 23.27
N ALA A 208 16.69 -28.67 24.05
CA ALA A 208 17.05 -28.40 25.44
C ALA A 208 18.14 -27.32 25.62
N ASP A 209 18.91 -27.05 24.55
CA ASP A 209 19.98 -26.04 24.54
C ASP A 209 19.49 -24.70 23.97
N LEU A 210 18.21 -24.60 23.58
CA LEU A 210 17.59 -23.36 23.17
C LEU A 210 17.17 -22.51 24.38
N PRO A 211 17.20 -21.18 24.28
CA PRO A 211 17.67 -20.39 23.12
C PRO A 211 19.19 -20.27 23.05
N VAL A 212 19.74 -20.11 21.83
CA VAL A 212 21.09 -19.57 21.65
C VAL A 212 21.05 -18.07 21.97
N VAL A 213 21.47 -17.70 23.17
CA VAL A 213 21.40 -16.32 23.67
C VAL A 213 22.42 -15.44 22.94
N LEU A 214 21.93 -14.34 22.37
CA LEU A 214 22.80 -13.26 21.88
C LEU A 214 23.38 -12.51 23.08
N PRO A 215 24.72 -12.41 23.23
CA PRO A 215 25.32 -11.69 24.35
C PRO A 215 25.04 -10.20 24.18
N GLU A 216 24.42 -9.54 25.16
CA GLU A 216 24.06 -8.12 25.09
C GLU A 216 25.20 -7.17 25.50
N ASP A 217 26.12 -7.64 26.36
CA ASP A 217 27.31 -6.89 26.77
C ASP A 217 28.46 -7.14 25.79
N VAL A 218 28.57 -6.30 24.76
CA VAL A 218 29.58 -6.41 23.70
C VAL A 218 30.21 -5.07 23.36
N THR A 219 31.45 -5.11 22.87
CA THR A 219 32.13 -3.94 22.31
C THR A 219 32.15 -4.02 20.79
N PHE A 220 31.71 -2.96 20.11
CA PHE A 220 31.78 -2.87 18.65
C PHE A 220 33.19 -2.51 18.18
N MET A 221 33.84 -3.43 17.48
CA MET A 221 35.18 -3.26 16.89
C MET A 221 35.08 -3.08 15.37
N GLY A 222 34.68 -1.88 14.95
CA GLY A 222 34.51 -1.56 13.52
C GLY A 222 33.28 -2.20 12.89
N VAL A 223 33.44 -2.82 11.71
CA VAL A 223 32.30 -3.32 10.89
C VAL A 223 31.99 -4.81 11.15
N GLN A 224 32.83 -5.51 11.92
CA GLN A 224 32.65 -6.94 12.18
C GLN A 224 31.68 -7.20 13.34
N SER A 225 30.90 -8.28 13.22
CA SER A 225 29.98 -8.74 14.28
C SER A 225 30.77 -9.20 15.52
N PRO A 226 30.46 -8.73 16.76
CA PRO A 226 31.12 -9.17 17.98
C PRO A 226 31.13 -10.69 18.19
N ILE A 227 30.00 -11.36 17.94
CA ILE A 227 29.89 -12.83 18.08
C ILE A 227 30.70 -13.62 17.03
N LYS A 228 31.10 -12.95 15.93
CA LYS A 228 31.97 -13.57 14.92
C LYS A 228 33.44 -13.52 15.34
N VAL A 229 33.84 -12.45 16.00
CA VAL A 229 35.24 -12.27 16.43
C VAL A 229 35.53 -12.95 17.76
N ASP A 230 34.51 -13.18 18.59
CA ASP A 230 34.63 -13.89 19.86
C ASP A 230 34.74 -15.43 19.63
N PRO A 231 35.92 -16.04 19.82
CA PRO A 231 36.06 -17.48 19.66
C PRO A 231 35.38 -18.27 20.79
N GLU A 232 35.23 -17.69 21.99
CA GLU A 232 34.64 -18.39 23.13
C GLU A 232 33.12 -18.48 22.97
N TRP A 233 32.47 -17.42 22.49
CA TRP A 233 31.05 -17.50 22.15
C TRP A 233 30.78 -18.50 21.02
N ARG A 234 31.66 -18.62 20.02
CA ARG A 234 31.48 -19.58 18.92
C ARG A 234 31.68 -21.02 19.35
N LYS A 235 32.59 -21.29 20.28
CA LYS A 235 32.98 -22.63 20.68
C LYS A 235 31.84 -23.40 21.35
N THR A 236 31.52 -24.58 20.83
CA THR A 236 30.53 -25.50 21.39
C THR A 236 30.94 -26.96 21.15
N THR A 237 30.11 -27.90 21.60
CA THR A 237 30.27 -29.34 21.36
C THR A 237 29.27 -29.81 20.31
N CYS A 238 29.71 -30.69 19.41
CA CYS A 238 28.87 -31.30 18.41
C CYS A 238 27.82 -32.21 19.07
N PRO A 239 26.51 -32.00 18.84
CA PRO A 239 25.48 -32.86 19.42
C PRO A 239 25.46 -34.28 18.80
N GLY A 240 26.06 -34.46 17.61
CA GLY A 240 26.14 -35.75 16.94
C GLY A 240 27.27 -36.67 17.42
N CYS A 241 28.46 -36.11 17.65
CA CYS A 241 29.67 -36.90 17.98
C CYS A 241 30.39 -36.50 19.28
N GLY A 242 29.95 -35.44 19.96
CA GLY A 242 30.61 -34.91 21.17
C GLY A 242 31.93 -34.17 20.93
N GLY A 243 32.44 -34.15 19.70
CA GLY A 243 33.67 -33.44 19.33
C GLY A 243 33.53 -31.90 19.33
N PRO A 244 34.64 -31.16 19.17
CA PRO A 244 34.60 -29.70 19.07
C PRO A 244 33.81 -29.23 17.85
N ALA A 245 33.04 -28.16 18.01
CA ALA A 245 32.23 -27.54 16.96
C ALA A 245 32.12 -26.02 17.17
N GLU A 246 31.62 -25.32 16.15
CA GLU A 246 31.35 -23.87 16.24
C GLU A 246 29.85 -23.57 15.98
N ARG A 247 29.31 -22.60 16.71
CA ARG A 247 27.97 -22.03 16.44
C ARG A 247 27.98 -21.23 15.15
N GLU A 248 26.86 -21.21 14.43
CA GLU A 248 26.60 -20.20 13.40
C GLU A 248 26.70 -18.80 14.02
N THR A 249 27.34 -17.88 13.29
CA THR A 249 27.59 -16.50 13.71
C THR A 249 26.71 -15.49 12.97
N ASP A 250 26.04 -15.93 11.93
CA ASP A 250 24.99 -15.16 11.29
C ASP A 250 23.73 -15.15 12.17
N THR A 251 23.01 -14.05 12.11
CA THR A 251 21.71 -13.86 12.76
C THR A 251 20.59 -13.91 11.73
N PHE A 252 19.36 -14.13 12.19
CA PHE A 252 18.19 -14.08 11.34
C PHE A 252 17.92 -12.66 10.80
N ASP A 253 17.40 -12.62 9.59
CA ASP A 253 16.69 -11.48 9.02
C ASP A 253 15.55 -11.05 9.95
N THR A 254 15.44 -9.76 10.24
CA THR A 254 14.42 -9.20 11.16
C THR A 254 12.97 -9.45 10.74
N PHE A 255 12.74 -9.82 9.48
CA PHE A 255 11.43 -10.30 9.04
C PHE A 255 11.03 -11.62 9.69
N MET A 256 11.98 -12.40 10.25
CA MET A 256 11.70 -13.60 11.01
C MET A 256 10.79 -13.31 12.20
N GLU A 257 11.13 -12.32 13.03
CA GLU A 257 10.33 -11.94 14.19
C GLU A 257 8.99 -11.29 13.78
N SER A 258 9.00 -10.41 12.77
CA SER A 258 7.78 -9.74 12.32
C SER A 258 6.81 -10.66 11.59
N SER A 259 7.20 -11.88 11.24
CA SER A 259 6.32 -12.82 10.52
C SER A 259 5.32 -13.55 11.40
N TRP A 260 5.45 -13.52 12.73
CA TRP A 260 4.58 -14.30 13.63
C TRP A 260 4.19 -13.60 14.95
N TYR A 261 4.69 -12.40 15.21
CA TYR A 261 4.39 -11.62 16.42
C TYR A 261 2.88 -11.48 16.72
N TYR A 262 2.04 -11.35 15.68
CA TYR A 262 0.59 -11.21 15.81
C TYR A 262 -0.06 -12.42 16.51
N ALA A 263 0.43 -13.63 16.23
CA ALA A 263 -0.05 -14.85 16.86
C ALA A 263 0.49 -14.93 18.31
N ARG A 264 1.74 -14.48 18.53
CA ARG A 264 2.32 -14.45 19.87
C ARG A 264 1.59 -13.51 20.82
N TYR A 265 1.01 -12.42 20.33
CA TYR A 265 0.16 -11.52 21.14
C TYR A 265 -1.06 -12.21 21.74
N CYS A 266 -1.54 -13.30 21.15
CA CYS A 266 -2.69 -14.04 21.66
C CYS A 266 -2.37 -14.81 22.95
N CYS A 267 -1.10 -15.12 23.19
CA CYS A 267 -0.66 -15.99 24.27
C CYS A 267 0.63 -15.49 24.97
N PRO A 268 0.64 -14.27 25.54
CA PRO A 268 1.79 -13.79 26.29
C PRO A 268 2.11 -14.75 27.44
N GLY A 269 3.41 -15.00 27.66
CA GLY A 269 3.91 -15.91 28.69
C GLY A 269 3.84 -17.41 28.36
N ALA A 270 3.37 -17.82 27.19
CA ALA A 270 3.33 -19.24 26.84
C ALA A 270 4.74 -19.87 26.77
N HIS A 271 4.88 -21.10 27.27
CA HIS A 271 6.17 -21.82 27.32
C HIS A 271 6.67 -22.30 25.94
N ARG A 272 5.75 -22.52 24.99
CA ARG A 272 6.06 -22.83 23.58
C ARG A 272 5.88 -21.58 22.72
N GLN A 273 6.07 -21.70 21.40
CA GLN A 273 5.84 -20.60 20.46
C GLN A 273 4.40 -20.04 20.56
N LEU A 274 3.40 -20.92 20.61
CA LEU A 274 1.97 -20.59 20.80
C LEU A 274 1.30 -21.59 21.76
N ASP A 275 0.13 -21.21 22.28
CA ASP A 275 -0.82 -22.11 22.97
C ASP A 275 -2.25 -21.93 22.41
N GLU A 276 -3.22 -22.69 22.94
CA GLU A 276 -4.60 -22.73 22.45
C GLU A 276 -5.34 -21.37 22.49
N ARG A 277 -4.84 -20.38 23.24
CA ARG A 277 -5.42 -19.01 23.24
C ARG A 277 -5.33 -18.36 21.86
N ALA A 278 -4.40 -18.77 21.01
CA ALA A 278 -4.30 -18.28 19.64
C ALA A 278 -5.55 -18.60 18.81
N ASP A 279 -6.21 -19.75 19.06
CA ASP A 279 -7.39 -20.18 18.31
C ASP A 279 -8.61 -19.27 18.53
N TYR A 280 -8.68 -18.60 19.69
CA TYR A 280 -9.78 -17.68 20.00
C TYR A 280 -9.65 -16.36 19.21
N TRP A 281 -8.42 -15.88 19.04
CA TRP A 281 -8.15 -14.55 18.47
C TRP A 281 -7.87 -14.57 16.97
N LEU A 282 -7.41 -15.69 16.41
CA LEU A 282 -7.05 -15.79 15.00
C LEU A 282 -8.22 -16.27 14.13
N PRO A 283 -8.37 -15.71 12.92
CA PRO A 283 -7.46 -14.79 12.24
C PRO A 283 -7.68 -13.32 12.68
N ILE A 284 -6.71 -12.45 12.43
CA ILE A 284 -6.86 -11.01 12.68
C ILE A 284 -8.05 -10.47 11.86
N ASP A 285 -9.03 -9.82 12.49
CA ASP A 285 -10.16 -9.24 11.76
C ASP A 285 -9.74 -8.11 10.81
N GLN A 286 -8.92 -7.18 11.32
CA GLN A 286 -8.45 -6.00 10.60
C GLN A 286 -6.96 -5.76 10.88
N TYR A 287 -6.13 -5.94 9.86
CA TYR A 287 -4.71 -5.59 9.88
C TYR A 287 -4.50 -4.21 9.25
N ILE A 288 -3.70 -3.34 9.89
CA ILE A 288 -3.43 -1.97 9.43
C ILE A 288 -1.91 -1.81 9.34
N GLY A 289 -1.40 -1.46 8.15
CA GLY A 289 0.02 -1.29 7.90
C GLY A 289 0.29 -0.52 6.62
N GLY A 290 1.44 0.14 6.51
CA GLY A 290 1.73 0.95 5.32
C GLY A 290 1.93 0.11 4.06
N ILE A 291 1.61 0.69 2.90
CA ILE A 291 1.70 0.00 1.59
C ILE A 291 3.12 -0.46 1.25
N GLU A 292 4.16 0.11 1.87
CA GLU A 292 5.55 -0.33 1.71
C GLU A 292 5.79 -1.79 2.13
N HIS A 293 4.89 -2.34 2.94
CA HIS A 293 4.97 -3.72 3.44
C HIS A 293 4.25 -4.73 2.54
N ALA A 294 3.67 -4.29 1.41
CA ALA A 294 2.81 -5.10 0.56
C ALA A 294 3.45 -6.40 0.03
N ILE A 295 4.75 -6.37 -0.28
CA ILE A 295 5.44 -7.52 -0.89
C ILE A 295 6.24 -8.31 0.14
N LEU A 296 7.18 -7.71 0.87
CA LEU A 296 8.07 -8.45 1.77
C LEU A 296 7.34 -8.94 3.02
N HIS A 297 7.16 -8.06 3.99
CA HIS A 297 6.53 -8.37 5.27
C HIS A 297 5.22 -9.15 5.12
N LEU A 298 4.27 -8.67 4.32
CA LEU A 298 2.97 -9.34 4.18
C LEU A 298 3.06 -10.72 3.51
N MET A 299 4.06 -10.97 2.66
CA MET A 299 4.29 -12.31 2.11
C MET A 299 4.91 -13.24 3.15
N TYR A 300 5.89 -12.78 3.92
CA TYR A 300 6.50 -13.57 4.99
C TYR A 300 5.52 -13.86 6.13
N PHE A 301 4.72 -12.87 6.52
CA PHE A 301 3.60 -12.99 7.45
C PHE A 301 2.60 -14.10 7.04
N ARG A 302 2.21 -14.13 5.77
CA ARG A 302 1.33 -15.18 5.22
C ARG A 302 2.02 -16.54 5.11
N PHE A 303 3.28 -16.56 4.66
CA PHE A 303 4.09 -17.77 4.56
C PHE A 303 4.25 -18.43 5.93
N TYR A 304 4.65 -17.65 6.93
CA TYR A 304 4.87 -18.13 8.29
C TYR A 304 3.56 -18.57 8.96
N HIS A 305 2.44 -17.88 8.71
CA HIS A 305 1.12 -18.38 9.15
C HIS A 305 0.83 -19.79 8.61
N LYS A 306 1.11 -20.03 7.34
CA LYS A 306 0.90 -21.34 6.72
C LYS A 306 1.86 -22.39 7.28
N LEU A 307 3.11 -22.03 7.57
CA LEU A 307 4.03 -22.91 8.30
C LEU A 307 3.49 -23.28 9.69
N MET A 308 3.01 -22.30 10.47
CA MET A 308 2.41 -22.54 11.78
C MET A 308 1.16 -23.42 11.67
N ARG A 309 0.33 -23.22 10.65
CA ARG A 309 -0.84 -24.06 10.38
C ARG A 309 -0.43 -25.50 10.06
N ASP A 310 0.54 -25.67 9.17
CA ASP A 310 1.01 -26.99 8.73
C ASP A 310 1.74 -27.72 9.88
N ALA A 311 2.30 -26.99 10.85
CA ALA A 311 2.81 -27.50 12.12
C ALA A 311 1.72 -27.72 13.20
N GLY A 312 0.45 -27.45 12.90
CA GLY A 312 -0.69 -27.64 13.81
C GLY A 312 -0.83 -26.60 14.92
N MET A 313 -0.16 -25.45 14.83
CA MET A 313 -0.19 -24.40 15.86
C MET A 313 -1.33 -23.39 15.68
N VAL A 314 -1.89 -23.28 14.47
CA VAL A 314 -3.05 -22.44 14.16
C VAL A 314 -3.99 -23.18 13.21
N LYS A 315 -5.28 -22.83 13.22
CA LYS A 315 -6.33 -23.54 12.46
C LYS A 315 -6.76 -22.85 11.17
N THR A 316 -6.32 -21.61 10.95
CA THR A 316 -6.74 -20.79 9.81
C THR A 316 -5.74 -20.84 8.66
N ALA A 317 -6.21 -20.56 7.44
CA ALA A 317 -5.37 -20.59 6.24
C ALA A 317 -4.63 -19.27 5.97
N GLU A 318 -5.17 -18.16 6.45
CA GLU A 318 -4.62 -16.82 6.29
C GLU A 318 -4.65 -16.10 7.65
N PRO A 319 -3.63 -15.28 7.94
CA PRO A 319 -3.48 -14.64 9.24
C PRO A 319 -4.42 -13.45 9.48
N ALA A 320 -5.01 -12.87 8.43
CA ALA A 320 -5.88 -11.70 8.52
C ALA A 320 -7.03 -11.74 7.52
N THR A 321 -8.22 -11.30 7.95
CA THR A 321 -9.45 -11.23 7.16
C THR A 321 -9.51 -9.95 6.31
N ARG A 322 -9.13 -8.81 6.89
CA ARG A 322 -9.11 -7.51 6.21
C ARG A 322 -7.73 -6.87 6.34
N LEU A 323 -7.33 -6.15 5.30
CA LEU A 323 -6.11 -5.36 5.26
C LEU A 323 -6.47 -3.93 4.85
N LEU A 324 -6.09 -2.96 5.68
CA LEU A 324 -6.12 -1.55 5.33
C LEU A 324 -4.68 -1.07 5.21
N CYS A 325 -4.29 -0.75 3.97
CA CYS A 325 -2.99 -0.17 3.71
C CYS A 325 -3.07 1.34 3.88
N GLN A 326 -2.54 1.91 4.97
CA GLN A 326 -2.54 3.37 5.08
C GLN A 326 -1.56 4.01 4.08
N GLY A 327 -1.91 5.22 3.64
CA GLY A 327 -0.99 6.06 2.88
C GLY A 327 0.16 6.57 3.74
N MET A 328 1.17 7.12 3.08
CA MET A 328 2.37 7.58 3.76
C MET A 328 2.12 8.93 4.42
N VAL A 329 2.68 9.15 5.61
CA VAL A 329 2.84 10.51 6.13
C VAL A 329 4.02 11.15 5.40
N VAL A 330 3.75 12.27 4.74
CA VAL A 330 4.73 12.99 3.92
C VAL A 330 5.00 14.38 4.49
N ALA A 331 6.21 14.86 4.27
CA ALA A 331 6.65 16.19 4.63
C ALA A 331 7.66 16.72 3.62
N ASP A 332 7.77 18.05 3.57
CA ASP A 332 8.83 18.73 2.84
C ASP A 332 10.21 18.20 3.25
N THR A 333 11.11 18.13 2.28
CA THR A 333 12.52 17.82 2.52
C THR A 333 13.37 19.05 2.24
N PHE A 334 14.43 19.24 3.02
CA PHE A 334 15.33 20.37 2.91
C PHE A 334 16.77 19.88 2.99
N TYR A 335 17.66 20.43 2.17
CA TYR A 335 19.05 19.99 2.17
C TYR A 335 20.04 21.09 1.81
N ARG A 336 21.32 20.83 2.10
CA ARG A 336 22.48 21.49 1.49
C ARG A 336 23.36 20.42 0.85
N LYS A 337 24.16 20.79 -0.15
CA LYS A 337 25.18 19.90 -0.72
C LYS A 337 26.55 20.32 -0.23
N ASP A 338 27.40 19.34 0.10
CA ASP A 338 28.83 19.58 0.32
C ASP A 338 29.58 19.73 -1.03
N ALA A 339 30.89 19.98 -0.96
CA ALA A 339 31.74 20.19 -2.14
C ALA A 339 31.80 18.95 -3.05
N GLU A 340 31.58 17.77 -2.48
CA GLU A 340 31.55 16.47 -3.13
C GLU A 340 30.15 16.10 -3.67
N GLY A 341 29.15 16.96 -3.46
CA GLY A 341 27.78 16.80 -3.96
C GLY A 341 26.88 15.90 -3.10
N LYS A 342 27.30 15.53 -1.89
CA LYS A 342 26.52 14.72 -0.95
C LYS A 342 25.49 15.59 -0.23
N PHE A 343 24.31 15.01 -0.04
CA PHE A 343 23.19 15.66 0.64
C PHE A 343 23.38 15.69 2.16
N HIS A 344 23.27 16.88 2.73
CA HIS A 344 23.09 17.13 4.16
C HIS A 344 21.64 17.56 4.40
N TRP A 345 20.82 16.61 4.88
CA TRP A 345 19.39 16.83 5.11
C TRP A 345 19.14 17.61 6.41
N ILE A 346 18.29 18.62 6.33
CA ILE A 346 17.93 19.52 7.44
C ILE A 346 16.46 19.28 7.78
N ASN A 347 16.15 19.20 9.08
CA ASN A 347 14.79 18.94 9.53
C ASN A 347 13.88 20.14 9.25
N PRO A 348 12.64 19.94 8.73
CA PRO A 348 11.68 21.02 8.51
C PRO A 348 11.45 21.93 9.72
N ALA A 349 11.51 21.40 10.94
CA ALA A 349 11.36 22.20 12.16
C ALA A 349 12.49 23.25 12.34
N ASP A 350 13.67 22.98 11.77
CA ASP A 350 14.85 23.84 11.86
C ASP A 350 14.97 24.80 10.66
N VAL A 351 13.95 24.84 9.79
CA VAL A 351 13.91 25.68 8.59
C VAL A 351 12.84 26.77 8.76
N GLU A 352 13.19 27.98 8.34
CA GLU A 352 12.28 29.09 8.12
C GLU A 352 12.01 29.22 6.62
N VAL A 353 10.74 29.18 6.23
CA VAL A 353 10.30 29.23 4.83
C VAL A 353 9.62 30.57 4.56
N GLU A 354 10.21 31.37 3.68
CA GLU A 354 9.60 32.59 3.15
C GLU A 354 8.60 32.20 2.05
N ARG A 355 7.38 32.73 2.12
CA ARG A 355 6.30 32.46 1.17
C ARG A 355 5.83 33.75 0.50
N ASP A 356 5.44 33.66 -0.77
CA ASP A 356 4.87 34.78 -1.52
C ASP A 356 3.41 35.07 -1.11
N ALA A 357 2.81 36.11 -1.70
CA ALA A 357 1.42 36.51 -1.45
C ALA A 357 0.37 35.44 -1.83
N ARG A 358 0.76 34.41 -2.59
CA ARG A 358 -0.06 33.26 -2.96
C ARG A 358 0.24 32.02 -2.11
N GLY A 359 1.11 32.15 -1.10
CA GLY A 359 1.51 31.07 -0.18
C GLY A 359 2.59 30.13 -0.74
N LYS A 360 3.14 30.40 -1.92
CA LYS A 360 4.19 29.58 -2.54
C LYS A 360 5.52 29.85 -1.84
N ALA A 361 6.23 28.80 -1.43
CA ALA A 361 7.57 28.92 -0.88
C ALA A 361 8.54 29.50 -1.92
N VAL A 362 9.29 30.55 -1.55
CA VAL A 362 10.22 31.27 -2.42
C VAL A 362 11.66 31.23 -1.92
N ALA A 363 11.88 31.11 -0.62
CA ALA A 363 13.20 30.93 -0.02
C ALA A 363 13.10 30.11 1.28
N ALA A 364 14.18 29.42 1.64
CA ALA A 364 14.29 28.68 2.88
C ALA A 364 15.66 28.96 3.53
N ARG A 365 15.67 29.14 4.84
CA ARG A 365 16.87 29.41 5.64
C ARG A 365 16.88 28.50 6.87
N GLN A 366 18.06 28.04 7.28
CA GLN A 366 18.16 27.29 8.52
C GLN A 366 18.12 28.27 9.70
N ARG A 367 17.30 27.97 10.72
CA ARG A 367 17.08 28.86 11.86
C ARG A 367 18.35 29.13 12.68
N ALA A 368 19.25 28.14 12.76
CA ALA A 368 20.44 28.21 13.59
C ALA A 368 21.49 29.21 13.07
N ASP A 369 21.65 29.33 11.74
CA ASP A 369 22.73 30.11 11.12
C ASP A 369 22.23 31.16 10.11
N GLY A 370 20.94 31.17 9.78
CA GLY A 370 20.33 32.06 8.78
C GLY A 370 20.75 31.76 7.34
N ALA A 371 21.56 30.72 7.11
CA ALA A 371 22.10 30.43 5.79
C ALA A 371 21.08 29.72 4.90
N PRO A 372 21.15 29.91 3.56
CA PRO A 372 20.20 29.34 2.62
C PRO A 372 20.12 27.82 2.67
N VAL A 373 18.95 27.28 2.40
CA VAL A 373 18.68 25.84 2.30
C VAL A 373 17.94 25.57 1.00
N GLU A 374 18.26 24.47 0.32
CA GLU A 374 17.55 24.06 -0.89
C GLU A 374 16.27 23.30 -0.54
N PHE A 375 15.23 23.54 -1.35
CA PHE A 375 14.00 22.76 -1.32
C PHE A 375 14.21 21.42 -2.00
N GLY A 376 13.89 20.34 -1.29
CA GLY A 376 13.63 19.04 -1.90
C GLY A 376 12.16 18.90 -2.30
N GLY A 377 11.70 17.66 -2.41
CA GLY A 377 10.29 17.32 -2.67
C GLY A 377 9.51 17.03 -1.38
N VAL A 378 8.18 16.94 -1.52
CA VAL A 378 7.31 16.35 -0.49
C VAL A 378 7.45 14.83 -0.59
N GLU A 379 8.00 14.23 0.45
CA GLU A 379 8.36 12.81 0.44
C GLU A 379 7.97 12.14 1.77
N LYS A 380 7.94 10.81 1.78
CA LYS A 380 7.74 10.02 3.01
C LYS A 380 8.66 10.51 4.13
N MET A 381 8.12 10.70 5.32
CA MET A 381 8.92 10.95 6.51
C MET A 381 9.89 9.78 6.78
N SER A 382 11.18 10.09 6.88
CA SER A 382 12.23 9.08 7.10
C SER A 382 13.41 9.64 7.89
N LYS A 383 14.10 8.76 8.62
CA LYS A 383 15.34 9.12 9.34
C LYS A 383 16.46 9.53 8.37
N SER A 384 16.56 8.88 7.20
CA SER A 384 17.62 9.14 6.22
C SER A 384 17.54 10.52 5.57
N LYS A 385 16.33 11.08 5.43
CA LYS A 385 16.10 12.42 4.89
C LYS A 385 15.82 13.48 5.96
N ASN A 386 15.93 13.10 7.23
CA ASN A 386 15.73 13.97 8.38
C ASN A 386 14.41 14.80 8.35
N ASN A 387 13.37 14.35 7.64
CA ASN A 387 12.11 15.09 7.46
C ASN A 387 10.99 14.61 8.38
N GLY A 388 11.31 13.78 9.37
CA GLY A 388 10.35 13.36 10.38
C GLY A 388 9.95 14.53 11.28
N VAL A 389 8.65 14.72 11.47
CA VAL A 389 8.12 15.65 12.47
C VAL A 389 7.84 14.86 13.74
N ASP A 390 8.47 15.27 14.84
CA ASP A 390 8.25 14.64 16.14
C ASP A 390 6.84 14.96 16.66
N PRO A 391 5.94 13.97 16.81
CA PRO A 391 4.60 14.19 17.31
C PRO A 391 4.59 14.64 18.78
N HIS A 392 5.61 14.35 19.58
CA HIS A 392 5.63 14.71 21.01
C HIS A 392 5.51 16.22 21.23
N ARG A 393 6.24 17.02 20.45
CA ARG A 393 6.14 18.49 20.52
C ARG A 393 4.72 19.00 20.28
N LEU A 394 3.98 18.34 19.38
CA LEU A 394 2.60 18.70 19.06
C LEU A 394 1.62 18.19 20.10
N VAL A 395 1.87 17.02 20.69
CA VAL A 395 1.12 16.50 21.83
C VAL A 395 1.29 17.41 23.04
N ASP A 396 2.50 17.87 23.35
CA ASP A 396 2.76 18.78 24.47
C ASP A 396 2.04 20.13 24.29
N ARG A 397 1.99 20.65 23.05
CA ARG A 397 1.39 21.95 22.75
C ARG A 397 -0.14 21.91 22.61
N TYR A 398 -0.67 20.88 21.96
CA TYR A 398 -2.08 20.82 21.56
C TYR A 398 -2.88 19.68 22.21
N GLY A 399 -2.22 18.76 22.91
CA GLY A 399 -2.82 17.57 23.51
C GLY A 399 -2.95 16.40 22.53
N ALA A 400 -2.99 15.19 23.07
CA ALA A 400 -3.07 13.94 22.28
C ALA A 400 -4.30 13.88 21.37
N ASP A 401 -5.46 14.31 21.86
CA ASP A 401 -6.72 14.30 21.09
C ASP A 401 -6.68 15.18 19.86
N THR A 402 -6.03 16.34 19.94
CA THR A 402 -5.86 17.22 18.78
C THR A 402 -5.04 16.52 17.69
N VAL A 403 -3.90 15.93 18.06
CA VAL A 403 -3.00 15.25 17.11
C VAL A 403 -3.68 14.03 16.50
N ARG A 404 -4.41 13.25 17.31
CA ARG A 404 -5.20 12.10 16.84
C ARG A 404 -6.28 12.53 15.85
N LEU A 405 -7.06 13.56 16.19
CA LEU A 405 -8.10 14.08 15.32
C LEU A 405 -7.54 14.54 13.97
N PHE A 406 -6.46 15.34 13.99
CA PHE A 406 -5.79 15.80 12.78
C PHE A 406 -5.35 14.62 11.89
N SER A 407 -4.73 13.60 12.50
CA SER A 407 -4.18 12.44 11.78
C SER A 407 -5.23 11.65 10.99
N VAL A 408 -6.52 11.75 11.36
CA VAL A 408 -7.61 11.02 10.68
C VAL A 408 -8.67 11.93 10.04
N SER A 409 -8.58 13.25 10.20
CA SER A 409 -9.56 14.21 9.67
C SER A 409 -9.23 14.75 8.29
N ASP A 410 -7.94 14.84 7.96
CA ASP A 410 -7.48 15.58 6.79
C ASP A 410 -7.60 14.76 5.50
N SER A 411 -7.15 13.51 5.53
CA SER A 411 -7.09 12.63 4.37
C SER A 411 -7.71 11.25 4.64
N PRO A 412 -8.30 10.59 3.63
CA PRO A 412 -8.72 9.20 3.77
C PRO A 412 -7.52 8.30 4.14
N PRO A 413 -7.70 7.23 4.94
CA PRO A 413 -6.57 6.46 5.46
C PRO A 413 -5.61 5.89 4.41
N HIS A 414 -6.11 5.55 3.22
CA HIS A 414 -5.31 4.97 2.13
C HIS A 414 -4.57 6.02 1.27
N GLN A 415 -4.81 7.31 1.50
CA GLN A 415 -4.12 8.41 0.83
C GLN A 415 -2.99 8.93 1.70
N SER A 416 -1.96 9.49 1.05
CA SER A 416 -0.87 10.13 1.79
C SER A 416 -1.40 11.33 2.58
N LEU A 417 -0.94 11.46 3.82
CA LEU A 417 -1.24 12.59 4.70
C LEU A 417 -0.09 13.58 4.63
N GLU A 418 -0.37 14.80 4.19
CA GLU A 418 0.59 15.91 4.28
C GLU A 418 0.55 16.48 5.70
N TRP A 419 1.69 16.41 6.40
CA TRP A 419 1.76 16.90 7.76
C TRP A 419 1.83 18.43 7.81
N SER A 420 0.83 19.08 8.41
CA SER A 420 0.77 20.55 8.52
C SER A 420 0.37 21.04 9.91
N GLU A 421 1.06 22.04 10.44
CA GLU A 421 0.73 22.63 11.74
C GLU A 421 -0.61 23.37 11.71
N SER A 422 -0.97 24.00 10.59
CA SER A 422 -2.27 24.66 10.40
C SER A 422 -3.45 23.67 10.47
N GLY A 423 -3.26 22.44 10.00
CA GLY A 423 -4.23 21.35 10.16
C GLY A 423 -4.43 20.97 11.63
N VAL A 424 -3.33 20.85 12.39
CA VAL A 424 -3.36 20.59 13.84
C VAL A 424 -4.09 21.70 14.60
N GLU A 425 -3.84 22.97 14.28
CA GLU A 425 -4.57 24.10 14.85
C GLU A 425 -6.08 24.04 14.55
N GLY A 426 -6.44 23.65 13.32
CA GLY A 426 -7.83 23.45 12.91
C GLY A 426 -8.56 22.43 13.78
N ALA A 427 -7.92 21.28 14.02
CA ALA A 427 -8.41 20.24 14.92
C ALA A 427 -8.55 20.77 16.37
N SER A 428 -7.56 21.52 16.87
CA SER A 428 -7.60 22.09 18.22
C SER A 428 -8.77 23.06 18.40
N ARG A 429 -8.99 23.94 17.42
CA ARG A 429 -10.12 24.89 17.43
C ARG A 429 -11.45 24.16 17.43
N PHE A 430 -11.59 23.05 16.71
CA PHE A 430 -12.82 22.27 16.74
C PHE A 430 -13.09 21.68 18.12
N LEU A 431 -12.11 21.02 18.74
CA LEU A 431 -12.27 20.43 20.07
C LEU A 431 -12.62 21.49 21.14
N ARG A 432 -11.97 22.66 21.09
CA ARG A 432 -12.31 23.80 21.97
C ARG A 432 -13.75 24.27 21.79
N ARG A 433 -14.26 24.32 20.55
CA ARG A 433 -15.66 24.70 20.30
C ARG A 433 -16.63 23.67 20.87
N VAL A 434 -16.39 22.37 20.65
CA VAL A 434 -17.23 21.29 21.21
C VAL A 434 -17.25 21.38 22.73
N TRP A 435 -16.08 21.55 23.35
CA TRP A 435 -15.95 21.74 24.80
C TRP A 435 -16.82 22.89 25.31
N SER A 436 -16.64 24.10 24.75
CA SER A 436 -17.40 25.27 25.16
C SER A 436 -18.91 25.12 24.94
N GLN A 437 -19.32 24.48 23.85
CA GLN A 437 -20.74 24.27 23.53
C GLN A 437 -21.41 23.27 24.48
N VAL A 438 -20.71 22.19 24.84
CA VAL A 438 -21.22 21.22 25.82
C VAL A 438 -21.33 21.86 27.19
N LEU A 439 -20.30 22.58 27.65
CA LEU A 439 -20.37 23.26 28.96
C LEU A 439 -21.49 24.30 29.01
N ALA A 440 -21.67 25.11 27.96
CA ALA A 440 -22.78 26.05 27.88
C ALA A 440 -24.15 25.34 27.92
N HIS A 441 -24.28 24.15 27.33
CA HIS A 441 -25.49 23.35 27.43
C HIS A 441 -25.76 22.85 28.86
N VAL A 442 -24.71 22.40 29.55
CA VAL A 442 -24.75 21.89 30.94
C VAL A 442 -25.11 23.02 31.92
N GLU A 443 -24.61 24.24 31.70
CA GLU A 443 -24.95 25.43 32.49
C GLU A 443 -26.47 25.75 32.49
N GLY A 444 -27.20 25.34 31.44
CA GLY A 444 -28.67 25.43 31.38
C GLY A 444 -29.41 24.49 32.35
N GLY A 445 -28.71 23.64 33.10
CA GLY A 445 -29.26 22.72 34.09
C GLY A 445 -29.62 21.33 33.55
N PRO A 446 -30.19 20.42 34.34
CA PRO A 446 -30.55 19.09 33.87
C PRO A 446 -31.68 19.14 32.83
N CYS A 447 -31.68 18.20 31.88
CA CYS A 447 -32.80 17.98 30.96
C CYS A 447 -33.00 16.49 30.68
N GLY A 448 -34.25 16.11 30.41
CA GLY A 448 -34.65 14.72 30.15
C GLY A 448 -34.39 14.28 28.70
N ALA A 449 -34.98 13.14 28.34
CA ALA A 449 -35.06 12.72 26.93
C ALA A 449 -36.14 13.53 26.18
N PRO A 450 -35.98 13.75 24.86
CA PRO A 450 -37.00 14.42 24.07
C PRO A 450 -38.25 13.55 23.97
N ASP A 451 -39.42 14.18 23.94
CA ASP A 451 -40.70 13.52 23.64
C ASP A 451 -40.97 13.67 22.13
N PRO A 452 -40.81 12.60 21.32
CA PRO A 452 -40.96 12.68 19.86
C PRO A 452 -42.32 13.23 19.41
N ALA A 453 -43.39 13.00 20.18
CA ALA A 453 -44.73 13.44 19.82
C ALA A 453 -44.93 14.95 20.02
N ALA A 454 -44.15 15.56 20.92
CA ALA A 454 -44.23 16.97 21.28
C ALA A 454 -43.25 17.87 20.50
N LEU A 455 -42.42 17.30 19.61
CA LEU A 455 -41.44 18.07 18.86
C LEU A 455 -42.10 18.92 17.77
N ASP A 456 -41.68 20.18 17.67
CA ASP A 456 -41.98 21.04 16.51
C ASP A 456 -41.10 20.70 15.30
N ASP A 457 -41.37 21.34 14.15
CA ASP A 457 -40.68 21.06 12.89
C ASP A 457 -39.15 21.28 12.98
N GLU A 458 -38.70 22.29 13.73
CA GLU A 458 -37.27 22.58 13.86
C GLU A 458 -36.58 21.54 14.76
N GLN A 459 -37.21 21.18 15.87
CA GLN A 459 -36.73 20.14 16.79
C GLN A 459 -36.67 18.78 16.11
N ARG A 460 -37.70 18.43 15.31
CA ARG A 460 -37.71 17.21 14.49
C ARG A 460 -36.57 17.23 13.49
N GLU A 461 -36.32 18.35 12.82
CA GLU A 461 -35.22 18.45 11.86
C GLU A 461 -33.85 18.29 12.52
N VAL A 462 -33.61 18.90 13.67
CA VAL A 462 -32.35 18.71 14.42
C VAL A 462 -32.20 17.26 14.85
N ARG A 463 -33.24 16.65 15.43
CA ARG A 463 -33.23 15.24 15.83
C ARG A 463 -32.99 14.31 14.63
N ARG A 464 -33.60 14.59 13.48
CA ARG A 464 -33.35 13.89 12.21
C ARG A 464 -31.89 13.93 11.80
N LEU A 465 -31.26 15.11 11.88
CA LEU A 465 -29.83 15.28 11.59
C LEU A 465 -28.93 14.51 12.55
N VAL A 466 -29.30 14.39 13.84
CA VAL A 466 -28.58 13.54 14.81
C VAL A 466 -28.56 12.10 14.32
N HIS A 467 -29.73 11.53 14.01
CA HIS A 467 -29.86 10.13 13.61
C HIS A 467 -29.29 9.83 12.21
N ASP A 468 -29.38 10.78 11.28
CA ASP A 468 -28.66 10.70 9.99
C ASP A 468 -27.15 10.72 10.17
N THR A 469 -26.64 11.54 11.10
CA THR A 469 -25.20 11.60 11.41
C THR A 469 -24.73 10.30 12.05
N ILE A 470 -25.49 9.74 13.00
CA ILE A 470 -25.21 8.43 13.60
C ILE A 470 -25.11 7.36 12.51
N ALA A 471 -26.10 7.29 11.60
CA ALA A 471 -26.11 6.32 10.51
C ALA A 471 -24.87 6.48 9.61
N LYS A 472 -24.56 7.72 9.21
CA LYS A 472 -23.41 8.04 8.35
C LYS A 472 -22.07 7.69 9.01
N VAL A 473 -21.85 8.13 10.26
CA VAL A 473 -20.60 7.88 10.99
C VAL A 473 -20.42 6.37 11.22
N SER A 474 -21.50 5.65 11.55
CA SER A 474 -21.47 4.21 11.72
C SER A 474 -21.00 3.50 10.44
N ASP A 475 -21.54 3.88 9.28
CA ASP A 475 -21.13 3.32 7.97
C ASP A 475 -19.69 3.70 7.60
N ASP A 476 -19.32 4.96 7.82
CA ASP A 476 -18.00 5.49 7.49
C ASP A 476 -16.89 4.82 8.34
N VAL A 477 -17.15 4.53 9.62
CA VAL A 477 -16.18 3.89 10.53
C VAL A 477 -16.12 2.37 10.37
N SER A 478 -17.26 1.70 10.20
CA SER A 478 -17.33 0.22 10.23
C SER A 478 -17.10 -0.44 8.86
N ARG A 479 -17.50 0.22 7.77
CA ARG A 479 -17.50 -0.37 6.42
C ARG A 479 -16.57 0.35 5.47
N ARG A 480 -16.64 1.69 5.42
CA ARG A 480 -15.89 2.47 4.42
C ARG A 480 -14.47 2.81 4.87
N TYR A 481 -14.22 2.82 6.18
CA TYR A 481 -13.00 3.32 6.81
C TYR A 481 -12.62 4.73 6.31
N THR A 482 -13.63 5.60 6.11
CA THR A 482 -13.44 7.00 5.70
C THR A 482 -13.64 7.93 6.91
N PHE A 483 -12.69 7.88 7.85
CA PHE A 483 -12.78 8.61 9.12
C PHE A 483 -12.88 10.13 8.94
N ASN A 484 -12.25 10.67 7.90
CA ASN A 484 -12.33 12.09 7.55
C ASN A 484 -13.77 12.54 7.27
N THR A 485 -14.55 11.73 6.54
CA THR A 485 -15.96 12.06 6.26
C THR A 485 -16.87 11.82 7.46
N ALA A 486 -16.50 10.90 8.35
CA ALA A 486 -17.18 10.72 9.63
C ALA A 486 -17.02 11.96 10.52
N ILE A 487 -15.79 12.45 10.65
CA ILE A 487 -15.47 13.67 11.40
C ILE A 487 -16.16 14.90 10.80
N ALA A 488 -16.15 15.03 9.46
CA ALA A 488 -16.84 16.12 8.79
C ALA A 488 -18.35 16.14 9.12
N ALA A 489 -19.01 14.99 9.14
CA ALA A 489 -20.42 14.89 9.53
C ALA A 489 -20.67 15.30 10.99
N ILE A 490 -19.77 14.92 11.90
CA ILE A 490 -19.84 15.35 13.31
C ILE A 490 -19.63 16.87 13.42
N MET A 491 -18.69 17.44 12.67
CA MET A 491 -18.47 18.90 12.62
C MET A 491 -19.70 19.64 12.09
N GLU A 492 -20.34 19.12 11.04
CA GLU A 492 -21.59 19.68 10.49
C GLU A 492 -22.72 19.66 11.52
N LEU A 493 -22.91 18.56 12.24
CA LEU A 493 -23.90 18.45 13.31
C LEU A 493 -23.62 19.43 14.45
N SER A 494 -22.38 19.51 14.94
CA SER A 494 -21.98 20.48 15.97
C SER A 494 -22.21 21.92 15.53
N ASN A 495 -21.93 22.26 14.27
CA ASN A 495 -22.21 23.59 13.71
C ASN A 495 -23.73 23.87 13.60
N ARG A 496 -24.55 22.86 13.33
CA ARG A 496 -26.02 23.02 13.33
C ARG A 496 -26.53 23.26 14.75
N LEU A 497 -26.04 22.50 15.73
CA LEU A 497 -26.39 22.66 17.14
C LEU A 497 -26.01 24.05 17.68
N SER A 498 -24.86 24.60 17.26
CA SER A 498 -24.46 25.94 17.68
C SER A 498 -25.41 27.05 17.22
N ARG A 499 -26.24 26.78 16.20
CA ARG A 499 -27.26 27.70 15.67
C ARG A 499 -28.65 27.40 16.23
N PHE A 500 -28.80 26.32 17.00
CA PHE A 500 -30.06 25.90 17.61
C PHE A 500 -30.18 26.54 19.01
N SER A 501 -30.37 27.86 19.04
CA SER A 501 -30.32 28.69 20.25
C SER A 501 -31.68 28.81 20.96
N ARG A 502 -32.30 27.68 21.29
CA ARG A 502 -33.60 27.61 21.99
C ARG A 502 -33.43 26.92 23.33
N ASP A 503 -34.02 27.50 24.38
CA ASP A 503 -33.84 27.06 25.77
C ASP A 503 -35.10 26.39 26.36
N ASP A 504 -36.11 26.12 25.52
CA ASP A 504 -37.28 25.35 25.96
C ASP A 504 -36.93 23.88 26.23
N ALA A 505 -37.73 23.21 27.06
CA ALA A 505 -37.42 21.87 27.58
C ALA A 505 -37.16 20.83 26.48
N GLN A 506 -37.93 20.86 25.38
CA GLN A 506 -37.76 19.92 24.27
C GLN A 506 -36.52 20.24 23.44
N SER A 507 -36.24 21.52 23.17
CA SER A 507 -35.02 21.95 22.50
C SER A 507 -33.77 21.53 23.28
N ARG A 508 -33.76 21.71 24.61
CA ARG A 508 -32.66 21.24 25.46
C ARG A 508 -32.51 19.72 25.43
N ALA A 509 -33.63 18.98 25.49
CA ALA A 509 -33.61 17.52 25.45
C ALA A 509 -33.06 16.97 24.12
N VAL A 510 -33.44 17.56 22.98
CA VAL A 510 -32.87 17.23 21.65
C VAL A 510 -31.39 17.58 21.59
N ALA A 511 -30.98 18.75 22.09
CA ALA A 511 -29.57 19.14 22.14
C ALA A 511 -28.74 18.16 23.00
N ARG A 512 -29.28 17.69 24.13
CA ARG A 512 -28.63 16.68 24.97
C ARG A 512 -28.48 15.34 24.25
N GLU A 513 -29.53 14.86 23.58
CA GLU A 513 -29.46 13.65 22.74
C GLU A 513 -28.34 13.78 21.71
N ALA A 514 -28.23 14.95 21.06
CA ALA A 514 -27.21 15.25 20.07
C ALA A 514 -25.78 15.27 20.67
N TRP A 515 -25.57 15.93 21.81
CA TRP A 515 -24.25 15.99 22.45
C TRP A 515 -23.79 14.62 22.95
N LEU A 516 -24.69 13.82 23.55
CA LEU A 516 -24.39 12.44 23.93
C LEU A 516 -24.01 11.59 22.71
N ALA A 517 -24.66 11.79 21.56
CA ALA A 517 -24.30 11.11 20.32
C ALA A 517 -22.94 11.57 19.78
N ILE A 518 -22.68 12.88 19.72
CA ILE A 518 -21.41 13.45 19.26
C ILE A 518 -20.24 12.94 20.10
N VAL A 519 -20.35 12.99 21.43
CA VAL A 519 -19.29 12.53 22.35
C VAL A 519 -18.97 11.05 22.12
N ARG A 520 -19.98 10.19 22.00
CA ARG A 520 -19.77 8.76 21.71
C ARG A 520 -19.17 8.51 20.33
N MET A 521 -19.59 9.25 19.30
CA MET A 521 -19.05 9.13 17.94
C MET A 521 -17.60 9.63 17.82
N LEU A 522 -17.21 10.65 18.59
CA LEU A 522 -15.85 11.16 18.64
C LEU A 522 -14.90 10.33 19.50
N ALA A 523 -15.42 9.58 20.48
CA ALA A 523 -14.62 8.84 21.46
C ALA A 523 -13.52 7.93 20.87
N PRO A 524 -13.73 7.19 19.76
CA PRO A 524 -12.65 6.39 19.16
C PRO A 524 -11.45 7.24 18.68
N ILE A 525 -11.68 8.51 18.40
CA ILE A 525 -10.71 9.45 17.81
C ILE A 525 -10.11 10.33 18.90
N THR A 526 -10.95 10.94 19.75
CA THR A 526 -10.54 11.88 20.81
C THR A 526 -11.06 11.42 22.17
N PRO A 527 -10.53 10.33 22.74
CA PRO A 527 -11.11 9.69 23.91
C PRO A 527 -11.03 10.55 25.18
N HIS A 528 -9.98 11.35 25.37
CA HIS A 528 -9.75 12.04 26.65
C HIS A 528 -10.77 13.16 26.89
N ILE A 529 -10.96 14.03 25.91
CA ILE A 529 -11.98 15.09 25.94
C ILE A 529 -13.39 14.50 25.98
N CYS A 530 -13.63 13.38 25.29
CA CYS A 530 -14.94 12.76 25.23
C CYS A 530 -15.32 12.13 26.58
N GLU A 531 -14.39 11.48 27.29
CA GLU A 531 -14.64 10.92 28.62
C GLU A 531 -15.06 12.02 29.61
N GLU A 532 -14.38 13.17 29.59
CA GLU A 532 -14.72 14.30 30.45
C GLU A 532 -16.08 14.92 30.08
N LEU A 533 -16.33 15.17 28.79
CA LEU A 533 -17.62 15.72 28.34
C LEU A 533 -18.78 14.74 28.57
N TRP A 534 -18.53 13.44 28.52
CA TRP A 534 -19.52 12.42 28.86
C TRP A 534 -19.95 12.51 30.32
N ALA A 535 -19.00 12.70 31.25
CA ALA A 535 -19.29 12.91 32.65
C ALA A 535 -20.09 14.20 32.89
N GLN A 536 -19.72 15.30 32.22
CA GLN A 536 -20.44 16.58 32.32
C GLN A 536 -21.89 16.50 31.81
N LEU A 537 -22.18 15.60 30.87
CA LEU A 537 -23.52 15.37 30.31
C LEU A 537 -24.38 14.40 31.14
N ASP A 538 -23.93 14.02 32.35
CA ASP A 538 -24.53 12.97 33.18
C ASP A 538 -24.64 11.63 32.44
N GLY A 539 -23.59 11.27 31.70
CA GLY A 539 -23.45 9.99 31.03
C GLY A 539 -23.38 8.83 32.04
N ALA A 540 -24.06 7.72 31.73
CA ALA A 540 -24.09 6.57 32.61
C ALA A 540 -22.77 5.78 32.58
N GLY A 541 -22.06 5.76 33.72
CA GLY A 541 -20.79 5.05 33.86
C GLY A 541 -19.68 5.61 32.97
N PRO A 542 -18.53 4.93 32.86
CA PRO A 542 -17.43 5.38 32.02
C PRO A 542 -17.75 5.21 30.53
N LEU A 543 -17.30 6.15 29.71
CA LEU A 543 -17.64 6.23 28.27
C LEU A 543 -17.16 5.00 27.51
N TYR A 544 -16.00 4.44 27.85
CA TYR A 544 -15.47 3.24 27.17
C TYR A 544 -16.36 1.98 27.34
N ARG A 545 -17.32 1.99 28.29
CA ARG A 545 -18.34 0.94 28.44
C ARG A 545 -19.70 1.32 27.83
N ALA A 546 -19.86 2.56 27.36
CA ALA A 546 -21.08 3.00 26.75
C ALA A 546 -21.27 2.32 25.38
N ALA A 547 -22.52 1.97 25.05
CA ALA A 547 -22.84 1.45 23.73
C ALA A 547 -22.67 2.54 22.65
N TRP A 548 -22.24 2.12 21.47
CA TRP A 548 -22.27 2.95 20.27
C TRP A 548 -23.70 3.49 20.04
N PRO A 549 -23.89 4.77 19.65
CA PRO A 549 -25.21 5.33 19.42
C PRO A 549 -25.97 4.55 18.35
N SER A 550 -27.21 4.18 18.66
CA SER A 550 -28.13 3.50 17.73
C SER A 550 -28.96 4.51 16.95
N VAL A 551 -29.28 4.17 15.71
CA VAL A 551 -30.18 4.94 14.85
C VAL A 551 -31.64 4.68 15.23
N ASP A 552 -32.41 5.74 15.43
CA ASP A 552 -33.88 5.71 15.42
C ASP A 552 -34.37 6.00 14.00
N GLU A 553 -34.84 4.97 13.28
CA GLU A 553 -35.31 5.13 11.89
C GLU A 553 -36.54 6.04 11.78
N SER A 554 -37.39 6.09 12.81
CA SER A 554 -38.56 6.98 12.81
C SER A 554 -38.14 8.46 12.88
N ALA A 555 -37.03 8.75 13.55
CA ALA A 555 -36.48 10.11 13.62
C ALA A 555 -35.93 10.59 12.28
N ARG A 556 -35.64 9.68 11.34
CA ARG A 556 -35.00 9.98 10.05
C ARG A 556 -35.97 10.30 8.92
N GLU A 557 -37.26 10.11 9.18
CA GLU A 557 -38.32 10.48 8.24
C GLU A 557 -38.24 11.97 7.93
N ARG A 558 -38.25 12.29 6.63
CA ARG A 558 -38.18 13.68 6.17
C ARG A 558 -39.60 14.25 6.12
N LEU A 559 -39.80 15.44 6.69
CA LEU A 559 -41.06 16.16 6.50
C LEU A 559 -41.12 16.81 5.11
N ARG A 560 -39.96 17.21 4.58
CA ARG A 560 -39.81 17.81 3.25
C ARG A 560 -38.50 17.36 2.58
N VAL A 561 -38.50 17.34 1.26
CA VAL A 561 -37.34 17.07 0.41
C VAL A 561 -37.14 18.20 -0.59
N THR A 562 -35.88 18.63 -0.72
CA THR A 562 -35.47 19.59 -1.76
C THR A 562 -35.27 18.88 -3.08
N LEU A 563 -36.21 19.04 -4.01
CA LEU A 563 -36.11 18.57 -5.38
C LEU A 563 -35.35 19.57 -6.25
N VAL A 564 -34.27 19.11 -6.89
CA VAL A 564 -33.50 19.93 -7.84
C VAL A 564 -34.22 19.96 -9.19
N VAL A 565 -34.64 21.15 -9.64
CA VAL A 565 -35.36 21.32 -10.91
C VAL A 565 -34.41 21.78 -12.00
N GLN A 566 -34.31 21.00 -13.08
CA GLN A 566 -33.51 21.28 -14.26
C GLN A 566 -34.36 21.43 -15.51
N VAL A 567 -33.88 22.23 -16.46
CA VAL A 567 -34.42 22.29 -17.83
C VAL A 567 -33.26 22.03 -18.80
N ASN A 568 -33.38 20.99 -19.64
CA ASN A 568 -32.32 20.50 -20.51
C ASN A 568 -30.98 20.30 -19.77
N GLY A 569 -31.04 19.69 -18.58
CA GLY A 569 -29.86 19.36 -17.75
C GLY A 569 -29.22 20.53 -17.00
N LYS A 570 -29.77 21.76 -17.10
CA LYS A 570 -29.25 22.93 -16.37
C LYS A 570 -30.15 23.28 -15.19
N LEU A 571 -29.56 23.56 -14.02
CA LEU A 571 -30.28 23.94 -12.79
C LEU A 571 -31.09 25.22 -12.98
N ARG A 572 -32.39 25.19 -12.62
CA ARG A 572 -33.30 26.34 -12.73
C ARG A 572 -34.03 26.68 -11.44
N ALA A 573 -34.32 25.70 -10.60
CA ALA A 573 -34.90 25.96 -9.29
C ALA A 573 -34.59 24.84 -8.30
N ARG A 574 -34.93 25.09 -7.03
CA ARG A 574 -35.05 24.09 -5.98
C ARG A 574 -36.48 24.19 -5.44
N LEU A 575 -37.12 23.05 -5.22
CA LEU A 575 -38.52 22.97 -4.80
C LEU A 575 -38.60 22.10 -3.54
N GLU A 576 -39.27 22.58 -2.50
CA GLU A 576 -39.57 21.76 -1.33
C GLU A 576 -40.90 21.01 -1.53
N LEU A 577 -40.88 19.69 -1.40
CA LEU A 577 -42.05 18.80 -1.49
C LEU A 577 -42.08 17.81 -0.33
N GLU A 578 -43.21 17.16 -0.11
CA GLU A 578 -43.27 15.97 0.74
C GLU A 578 -42.49 14.81 0.09
N PRO A 579 -41.83 13.94 0.88
CA PRO A 579 -41.14 12.78 0.32
C PRO A 579 -42.10 11.86 -0.44
N GLY A 580 -41.62 11.28 -1.53
CA GLY A 580 -42.43 10.40 -2.38
C GLY A 580 -43.44 11.13 -3.28
N ALA A 581 -43.36 12.46 -3.40
CA ALA A 581 -44.19 13.22 -4.33
C ALA A 581 -44.08 12.65 -5.76
N SER A 582 -45.22 12.47 -6.43
CA SER A 582 -45.27 11.90 -7.78
C SER A 582 -44.62 12.82 -8.81
N GLN A 583 -44.25 12.26 -9.97
CA GLN A 583 -43.72 13.04 -11.08
C GLN A 583 -44.67 14.19 -11.48
N GLU A 584 -45.98 13.93 -11.45
CA GLU A 584 -47.01 14.91 -11.78
C GLU A 584 -47.07 16.04 -10.75
N GLN A 585 -47.03 15.70 -9.45
CA GLN A 585 -47.03 16.68 -8.37
C GLN A 585 -45.78 17.56 -8.42
N ALA A 586 -44.61 16.95 -8.64
CA ALA A 586 -43.35 17.65 -8.78
C ALA A 586 -43.32 18.58 -9.99
N LEU A 587 -43.82 18.11 -11.14
CA LEU A 587 -43.89 18.91 -12.36
C LEU A 587 -44.86 20.08 -12.21
N ALA A 588 -46.06 19.85 -11.67
CA ALA A 588 -47.06 20.89 -11.46
C ALA A 588 -46.54 22.04 -10.59
N ARG A 589 -45.74 21.72 -9.57
CA ARG A 589 -45.10 22.71 -8.71
C ARG A 589 -43.86 23.34 -9.32
N ALA A 590 -43.10 22.61 -10.13
CA ALA A 590 -41.92 23.14 -10.80
C ALA A 590 -42.28 24.19 -11.87
N VAL A 591 -43.36 24.00 -12.63
CA VAL A 591 -43.77 24.91 -13.71
C VAL A 591 -44.36 26.24 -13.21
N THR A 592 -44.75 26.32 -11.93
CA THR A 592 -45.19 27.59 -11.33
C THR A 592 -44.02 28.52 -10.99
N ILE A 593 -42.78 28.03 -11.05
CA ILE A 593 -41.58 28.82 -10.74
C ILE A 593 -41.17 29.62 -11.98
N ASP A 594 -41.12 30.95 -11.85
CA ASP A 594 -40.83 31.89 -12.95
C ASP A 594 -39.59 31.53 -13.76
N ASN A 595 -38.50 31.16 -13.08
CA ASN A 595 -37.25 30.82 -13.76
C ASN A 595 -37.36 29.51 -14.55
N VAL A 596 -38.13 28.54 -14.07
CA VAL A 596 -38.36 27.27 -14.80
C VAL A 596 -39.22 27.56 -16.03
N ARG A 597 -40.35 28.26 -15.83
CA ARG A 597 -41.29 28.65 -16.88
C ARG A 597 -40.62 29.44 -18.01
N ARG A 598 -39.79 30.43 -17.69
CA ARG A 598 -39.02 31.22 -18.67
C ARG A 598 -38.17 30.34 -19.60
N HIS A 599 -37.65 29.22 -19.10
CA HIS A 599 -36.80 28.32 -19.87
C HIS A 599 -37.58 27.25 -20.65
N MET A 600 -38.88 27.12 -20.36
CA MET A 600 -39.83 26.25 -21.06
C MET A 600 -40.66 27.01 -22.10
N ASP A 601 -40.72 28.34 -22.02
CA ASP A 601 -41.59 29.17 -22.86
C ASP A 601 -41.35 28.97 -24.36
N GLY A 602 -42.43 28.83 -25.13
CA GLY A 602 -42.41 28.54 -26.56
C GLY A 602 -41.88 27.14 -26.96
N LYS A 603 -41.65 26.22 -26.01
CA LYS A 603 -41.08 24.88 -26.29
C LYS A 603 -42.00 23.77 -25.79
N ALA A 604 -42.11 22.69 -26.57
CA ALA A 604 -42.84 21.51 -26.14
C ALA A 604 -42.01 20.68 -25.16
N VAL A 605 -42.64 20.16 -24.11
CA VAL A 605 -42.02 19.17 -23.21
C VAL A 605 -41.93 17.85 -23.96
N ARG A 606 -40.70 17.37 -24.19
CA ARG A 606 -40.42 16.12 -24.90
C ARG A 606 -40.33 14.93 -23.95
N LYS A 607 -39.76 15.15 -22.76
CA LYS A 607 -39.55 14.12 -21.75
C LYS A 607 -39.41 14.77 -20.38
N VAL A 608 -39.92 14.10 -19.36
CA VAL A 608 -39.66 14.44 -17.96
C VAL A 608 -38.89 13.28 -17.34
N ILE A 609 -37.80 13.60 -16.65
CA ILE A 609 -37.00 12.62 -15.90
C ILE A 609 -37.15 12.98 -14.43
N HIS A 610 -37.87 12.16 -13.70
CA HIS A 610 -38.05 12.30 -12.26
C HIS A 610 -37.25 11.23 -11.52
N VAL A 611 -36.30 11.68 -10.70
CA VAL A 611 -35.64 10.85 -9.68
C VAL A 611 -36.28 11.24 -8.36
N PRO A 612 -37.10 10.36 -7.74
CA PRO A 612 -37.81 10.66 -6.51
C PRO A 612 -36.91 11.30 -5.45
N ASP A 613 -37.44 12.34 -4.80
CA ASP A 613 -36.82 13.09 -3.70
C ASP A 613 -35.46 13.75 -4.01
N ARG A 614 -35.05 13.78 -5.28
CA ARG A 614 -33.73 14.31 -5.69
C ARG A 614 -33.79 15.27 -6.86
N LEU A 615 -34.42 14.88 -7.98
CA LEU A 615 -34.26 15.60 -9.23
C LEU A 615 -35.50 15.52 -10.14
N LEU A 616 -35.85 16.65 -10.73
CA LEU A 616 -36.78 16.76 -11.84
C LEU A 616 -36.08 17.46 -13.01
N ASN A 617 -35.80 16.74 -14.10
CA ASN A 617 -35.26 17.32 -15.31
C ASN A 617 -36.32 17.33 -16.42
N ILE A 618 -36.66 18.53 -16.88
CA ILE A 618 -37.65 18.77 -17.92
C ILE A 618 -36.90 18.97 -19.24
N VAL A 619 -37.06 18.03 -20.16
CA VAL A 619 -36.46 18.10 -21.50
C VAL A 619 -37.45 18.79 -22.43
N VAL A 620 -37.05 19.96 -22.94
CA VAL A 620 -37.87 20.80 -23.83
C VAL A 620 -37.16 21.02 -25.17
N GLY A 621 -37.91 21.01 -26.27
CA GLY A 621 -37.35 21.10 -27.61
C GLY A 621 -38.35 21.38 -28.72
#